data_AF-A0A9D8LIB5-F1
#
_entry.id   AF-A0A9D8LIB5-F1
#
_cell.length_a   1.000
_cell.length_b   1.000
_cell.length_c   1.000
_cell.angle_alpha   90.00
_cell.angle_beta   90.00
_cell.angle_gamma   90.00
#
_symmetry.space_group_name_H-M   'P 1'
#
loop_
_entity.id
_entity.type
_entity.pdbx_description
1 polymer ?
#
loop_
_entity_poly.entity_id
_entity_poly.type
_entity_poly.pdbx_seq_one_letter_code
_entity_poly.pdbx_strand_id
1 'polypeptide(L)' 'DAIRTDIAGAVHYGLGSLMCLAGIHAEETGELSPADLQGWFARQSHRPDYAMPQLAW' A
#
# COMPACT_ATOMS: atom_id res chain seq x y z
N ASP A 1 3.63 -4.97 0.83
CA ASP A 1 2.20 -5.03 1.24
C ASP A 1 2.00 -4.48 2.65
N ALA A 2 3.04 -3.93 3.28
CA ALA A 2 2.97 -3.35 4.61
C ALA A 2 3.44 -1.89 4.63
N ILE A 3 2.64 -1.01 5.23
CA ILE A 3 2.93 0.44 5.32
C ILE A 3 4.17 0.72 6.17
N ARG A 4 4.29 0.05 7.31
CA ARG A 4 5.28 0.38 8.34
C ARG A 4 6.65 -0.25 8.10
N THR A 5 6.77 -1.14 7.12
CA THR A 5 8.03 -1.80 6.76
C THR A 5 8.42 -1.47 5.32
N ASP A 6 7.71 -2.03 4.33
CA ASP A 6 8.11 -1.93 2.93
C ASP A 6 8.00 -0.50 2.43
N ILE A 7 6.84 0.13 2.67
CA ILE A 7 6.59 1.50 2.21
C ILE A 7 7.41 2.50 3.03
N ALA A 8 7.46 2.36 4.36
CA ALA A 8 8.29 3.21 5.21
C ALA A 8 9.79 3.11 4.84
N GLY A 9 10.27 1.90 4.55
CA GLY A 9 11.64 1.66 4.09
C GLY A 9 11.89 2.31 2.73
N ALA A 10 11.01 2.10 1.75
CA ALA A 10 11.14 2.73 0.43
C ALA A 10 11.18 4.26 0.53
N VAL A 11 10.29 4.87 1.33
CA VAL A 11 10.30 6.31 1.60
C VAL A 11 11.62 6.75 2.24
N HIS A 12 12.12 6.02 3.24
CA HIS A 12 13.38 6.34 3.91
C HIS A 12 14.58 6.35 2.95
N TYR A 13 14.61 5.44 1.98
CA TYR A 13 15.69 5.31 0.99
C TYR A 13 15.45 6.09 -0.30
N GLY A 14 14.34 6.83 -0.43
CA GLY A 14 14.01 7.58 -1.64
C GLY A 14 13.71 6.71 -2.87
N LEU A 15 13.15 5.52 -2.65
CA LEU A 15 12.79 4.56 -3.69
C LEU A 15 11.31 4.67 -4.06
N GLY A 16 11.00 4.43 -5.33
CA GLY A 16 9.62 4.22 -5.77
C GLY A 16 9.05 2.94 -5.16
N SER A 17 7.75 2.96 -4.86
CA SER A 17 7.07 1.93 -4.06
C SER A 17 5.71 1.54 -4.65
N LEU A 18 5.40 0.25 -4.54
CA LEU A 18 4.15 -0.34 -5.03
C LEU A 18 3.51 -1.16 -3.89
N MET A 19 2.29 -0.80 -3.50
CA MET A 19 1.51 -1.54 -2.51
C MET A 19 0.75 -2.69 -3.19
N CYS A 20 1.01 -3.93 -2.79
CA CYS A 20 0.16 -5.07 -3.12
C CYS A 20 -0.97 -5.19 -2.09
N LEU A 21 -2.23 -5.12 -2.54
CA LEU A 21 -3.41 -5.05 -1.66
C LEU A 21 -3.87 -6.43 -1.15
N ALA A 22 -3.57 -7.51 -1.87
CA ALA A 22 -3.89 -8.89 -1.51
C ALA A 22 -2.74 -9.58 -0.75
N GLY A 23 -1.89 -8.81 -0.07
CA GLY A 23 -0.79 -9.31 0.74
C GLY A 23 -1.21 -9.69 2.17
N ILE A 24 -0.27 -9.69 3.11
CA ILE A 24 -0.50 -10.08 4.52
C ILE A 24 -1.47 -9.16 5.27
N HIS A 25 -1.78 -7.99 4.72
CA HIS A 25 -2.71 -6.98 5.25
C HIS A 25 -4.01 -6.88 4.43
N ALA A 26 -4.35 -7.93 3.67
CA ALA A 26 -5.51 -7.92 2.79
C ALA A 26 -6.84 -7.72 3.51
N GLU A 27 -6.95 -8.07 4.79
CA GLU A 27 -8.11 -7.80 5.61
C GLU A 27 -8.38 -6.30 5.82
N GLU A 28 -7.35 -5.45 5.66
CA GLU A 28 -7.46 -4.01 5.82
C GLU A 28 -7.77 -3.29 4.50
N THR A 29 -7.40 -3.90 3.36
CA THR A 29 -7.42 -3.23 2.04
C THR A 29 -8.14 -3.97 0.93
N GLY A 30 -8.32 -5.29 1.05
CA GLY A 30 -8.72 -6.18 -0.05
C GLY A 30 -10.14 -5.99 -0.56
N GLU A 31 -11.05 -5.48 0.27
CA GLU A 31 -12.46 -5.24 -0.08
C GLU A 31 -12.81 -3.75 -0.21
N LEU A 32 -11.84 -2.85 -0.02
CA LEU A 32 -12.11 -1.42 -0.08
C LEU A 32 -12.46 -0.98 -1.49
N SER A 33 -13.47 -0.12 -1.61
CA SER A 33 -13.73 0.60 -2.86
C SER A 33 -12.54 1.51 -3.20
N PRO A 34 -12.36 1.92 -4.47
CA PRO A 34 -11.28 2.83 -4.84
C PRO A 34 -11.27 4.15 -4.03
N ALA A 35 -12.45 4.68 -3.70
CA ALA A 35 -12.59 5.89 -2.89
C ALA A 35 -12.17 5.65 -1.43
N ASP A 36 -12.60 4.53 -0.85
CA ASP A 36 -12.23 4.15 0.52
C ASP A 36 -10.73 3.84 0.63
N LEU A 37 -10.14 3.26 -0.42
CA LEU A 37 -8.72 2.96 -0.48
C LEU A 37 -7.89 4.24 -0.51
N GLN A 38 -8.28 5.27 -1.26
CA GLN A 38 -7.63 6.58 -1.20
C GLN A 38 -7.72 7.19 0.20
N GLY A 39 -8.91 7.13 0.82
CA GLY A 39 -9.10 7.59 2.19
C GLY A 39 -8.26 6.80 3.20
N TRP A 40 -8.11 5.49 3.00
CA TRP A 40 -7.28 4.63 3.82
C TRP A 40 -5.80 5.01 3.71
N PHE A 41 -5.26 5.17 2.50
CA PHE A 41 -3.89 5.64 2.29
C PHE A 41 -3.66 7.03 2.89
N ALA A 42 -4.67 7.90 2.83
CA ALA A 42 -4.53 9.25 3.36
C ALA A 42 -4.28 9.31 4.87
N ARG A 43 -4.75 8.30 5.61
CA ARG A 43 -4.59 8.16 7.07
C ARG A 43 -3.30 7.44 7.48
N GLN A 44 -2.56 6.89 6.54
CA GLN A 44 -1.31 6.17 6.83
C GLN A 44 -0.16 7.12 7.09
N SER A 45 0.82 6.66 7.88
CA SER A 45 2.04 7.43 8.15
C SER A 45 2.95 7.58 6.93
N HIS A 46 2.85 6.66 5.98
CA HIS A 46 3.60 6.65 4.73
C HIS A 46 2.66 6.28 3.59
N ARG A 47 2.95 6.75 2.37
CA ARG A 47 2.12 6.51 1.20
C ARG A 47 2.92 5.82 0.10
N PRO A 48 2.37 4.77 -0.53
CA PRO A 48 2.98 4.19 -1.71
C PRO A 48 2.78 5.11 -2.93
N ASP A 49 3.64 4.98 -3.93
CA ASP A 49 3.50 5.70 -5.21
C ASP A 49 2.41 5.07 -6.08
N TYR A 50 2.30 3.74 -6.00
CA TYR A 50 1.35 2.93 -6.76
C TYR A 50 0.71 1.86 -5.88
N ALA A 51 -0.46 1.36 -6.30
CA ALA A 51 -1.10 0.21 -5.66
C ALA A 51 -1.67 -0.73 -6.71
N MET A 52 -1.65 -2.04 -6.43
CA MET A 52 -2.27 -3.05 -7.26
C MET A 52 -2.83 -4.21 -6.42
N PRO A 53 -3.85 -4.96 -6.90
CA PRO A 53 -4.40 -6.08 -6.15
C PRO A 53 -3.36 -7.15 -5.82
N GLN A 54 -2.65 -7.68 -6.82
CA GLN A 54 -1.66 -8.73 -6.64
C GLN A 54 -0.54 -8.56 -7.66
N LEU A 55 0.71 -8.74 -7.24
CA LEU A 55 1.85 -8.77 -8.16
C LEU A 55 1.72 -9.98 -9.10
N ALA A 56 1.80 -9.73 -10.40
CA ALA A 56 1.73 -10.74 -11.44
C ALA A 56 2.88 -10.54 -12.44
N TRP A 57 3.30 -11.64 -13.07
CA TRP A 57 4.35 -11.69 -14.08
C TRP A 57 3.79 -12.13 -15.42
#